data_AF-A0A9E5U9D9-F1
#
_entry.id   AF-A0A9E5U9D9-F1
#
_cell.length_a   1.000
_cell.length_b   1.000
_cell.length_c   1.000
_cell.angle_alpha   90.00
_cell.angle_beta   90.00
_cell.angle_gamma   90.00
#
_symmetry.space_group_name_H-M   'P 1'
#
loop_
_entity.id
_entity.type
_entity.pdbx_description
1 polymer ?
#
loop_
_entity_poly.entity_id
_entity_poly.type
_entity_poly.pdbx_seq_one_letter_code
_entity_poly.pdbx_strand_id
1 'polypeptide(L)'
;MKALNAIKHLAEGLLALCLLGMVVAVFGNVVLRYVWGTGWVVSEELSRLLFVWLVSIAATLTFAEGKHLGFDLVTARLSGKPAAALRWLTRALIGLALYYLISGAWTQVLVGMNSHSPVMNYPLSLAAGAIFVMGICMALLLVLQAVAELRGAEVQP
;
A
#
# COMPACT_ATOMS: atom_id res chain seq x y z
N MET A 1 -10.27 5.43 -19.01
CA MET A 1 -8.90 5.98 -19.10
C MET A 1 -8.72 7.28 -18.31
N LYS A 2 -9.48 8.37 -18.55
CA LYS A 2 -9.33 9.64 -17.79
C LYS A 2 -9.44 9.51 -16.26
N ALA A 3 -10.43 8.75 -15.76
CA ALA A 3 -10.63 8.54 -14.32
C ALA A 3 -9.48 7.75 -13.66
N LEU A 4 -8.93 6.75 -14.35
CA LEU A 4 -7.81 5.96 -13.83
C LEU A 4 -6.53 6.80 -13.72
N ASN A 5 -6.27 7.64 -14.73
CA ASN A 5 -5.12 8.55 -14.73
C ASN A 5 -5.25 9.63 -13.65
N ALA A 6 -6.47 10.15 -13.42
CA ALA A 6 -6.71 11.08 -12.33
C ALA A 6 -6.44 10.47 -10.95
N ILE A 7 -6.89 9.21 -10.72
CA ILE A 7 -6.63 8.49 -9.47
C ILE A 7 -5.12 8.25 -9.28
N LYS A 8 -4.40 7.88 -10.34
CA LYS A 8 -2.94 7.71 -10.28
C LYS A 8 -2.22 9.00 -9.90
N HIS A 9 -2.54 10.11 -10.56
CA HIS A 9 -1.91 11.40 -10.22
C HIS A 9 -2.27 11.89 -8.81
N LEU A 10 -3.49 11.63 -8.33
CA LEU A 10 -3.85 11.90 -6.94
C LEU A 10 -3.04 11.06 -5.96
N ALA A 11 -2.85 9.76 -6.24
CA ALA A 11 -2.03 8.87 -5.42
C ALA A 11 -0.56 9.31 -5.40
N GLU A 12 0.01 9.68 -6.55
CA GLU A 12 1.36 10.26 -6.67
C GLU A 12 1.50 11.56 -5.87
N GLY A 13 0.50 12.44 -5.95
CA GLY A 13 0.47 13.68 -5.15
C GLY A 13 0.41 13.42 -3.65
N LEU A 14 -0.39 12.45 -3.21
CA LEU A 14 -0.45 12.02 -1.80
C LEU A 14 0.87 11.42 -1.34
N LEU A 15 1.53 10.61 -2.17
CA LEU A 15 2.87 10.07 -1.88
C LEU A 15 3.89 11.18 -1.69
N ALA A 16 3.94 12.15 -2.61
CA ALA A 16 4.83 13.30 -2.51
C ALA A 16 4.56 14.11 -1.24
N LEU A 17 3.28 14.31 -0.89
CA LEU A 17 2.89 15.03 0.33
C LEU A 17 3.29 14.29 1.60
N CYS A 18 3.06 12.97 1.68
CA CYS A 18 3.48 12.16 2.81
C CYS A 18 5.01 12.19 2.97
N LEU A 19 5.74 12.06 1.86
CA LEU A 19 7.20 12.10 1.87
C LEU A 19 7.72 13.46 2.32
N LEU A 20 7.16 14.55 1.78
CA LEU A 20 7.51 15.91 2.18
C LEU A 20 7.22 16.13 3.67
N GLY A 21 6.06 15.69 4.16
CA GLY A 21 5.69 15.76 5.56
C GLY A 21 6.67 15.01 6.47
N MET A 22 7.09 13.82 6.07
CA MET A 22 8.13 13.05 6.80
C MET A 22 9.46 13.78 6.82
N VAL A 23 9.90 14.31 5.68
CA VAL A 23 11.16 15.07 5.57
C VAL A 23 11.11 16.29 6.48
N VAL A 24 10.04 17.10 6.41
CA VAL A 24 9.88 18.30 7.24
C VAL A 24 9.85 17.94 8.73
N ALA A 25 9.13 16.89 9.11
CA ALA A 25 9.06 16.46 10.51
C ALA A 25 10.45 16.06 11.03
N VAL A 26 11.11 15.09 10.38
CA VAL A 26 12.38 14.53 10.85
C VAL A 26 13.51 15.56 10.75
N PHE A 27 13.61 16.27 9.62
CA PHE A 27 14.63 17.31 9.42
C PHE A 27 14.40 18.49 10.36
N GLY A 28 13.15 18.95 10.51
CA GLY A 28 12.79 20.00 11.45
C GLY A 28 13.16 19.63 12.88
N ASN A 29 12.89 18.39 13.31
CA ASN A 29 13.27 17.91 14.63
C ASN A 29 14.80 17.88 14.84
N VAL A 30 15.57 17.49 13.83
CA VAL A 30 17.04 17.55 13.87
C VAL A 30 17.52 18.99 14.02
N VAL A 31 17.02 19.92 13.20
CA VAL A 31 17.40 21.34 13.26
C VAL A 31 17.06 21.94 14.64
N LEU A 32 15.85 21.69 15.14
CA LEU A 32 15.44 22.14 16.48
C LEU A 32 16.40 21.65 17.57
N ARG A 33 16.79 20.38 17.49
CA ARG A 33 17.66 19.77 18.49
C ARG A 33 19.06 20.37 18.50
N TYR A 34 19.63 20.66 17.33
CA TYR A 34 20.99 21.18 17.24
C TYR A 34 21.08 22.70 17.37
N VAL A 35 20.07 23.45 16.93
CA VAL A 35 20.09 24.93 16.97
C VAL A 35 19.52 25.47 18.28
N TRP A 36 18.41 24.91 18.76
CA TRP A 36 17.70 25.39 19.96
C TRP A 36 17.86 24.47 21.18
N GLY A 37 18.51 23.31 21.05
CA GLY A 37 18.66 22.34 22.15
C GLY A 37 17.35 21.68 22.59
N THR A 38 16.26 21.89 21.85
CA THR A 38 14.92 21.34 22.12
C THR A 38 14.48 20.45 20.97
N GLY A 39 13.61 19.46 21.21
CA GLY A 39 13.13 18.55 20.16
C GLY A 39 11.64 18.31 20.28
N TRP A 40 10.99 17.98 19.16
CA TRP A 40 9.57 17.65 19.13
C TRP A 40 9.40 16.14 19.05
N VAL A 41 9.06 15.51 20.18
CA VAL A 41 8.83 14.06 20.30
C VAL A 41 7.72 13.58 19.33
N VAL A 42 6.77 14.47 19.03
CA VAL A 42 5.70 14.27 18.05
C VAL A 42 6.22 13.89 16.66
N SER A 43 7.40 14.38 16.26
CA SER A 43 7.99 14.10 14.94
C SER A 43 8.21 12.61 14.69
N GLU A 44 8.52 11.83 15.72
CA GLU A 44 8.80 10.40 15.57
C GLU A 44 7.50 9.63 15.28
N GLU A 45 6.44 9.91 16.03
CA GLU A 45 5.14 9.27 15.79
C GLU A 45 4.51 9.71 14.47
N LEU A 46 4.65 10.99 14.12
CA LEU A 46 4.05 11.52 12.90
C LEU A 46 4.72 10.95 11.65
N SER A 47 6.06 10.89 11.65
CA SER A 47 6.81 10.30 10.53
C SER A 47 6.50 8.81 10.39
N ARG A 48 6.33 8.08 11.49
CA ARG A 48 5.91 6.66 11.46
C ARG A 48 4.51 6.49 10.86
N LEU A 49 3.55 7.32 11.26
CA LEU A 49 2.19 7.27 10.71
C LEU A 49 2.18 7.59 9.21
N LEU A 50 2.85 8.68 8.80
CA LEU A 50 2.98 9.07 7.40
C LEU A 50 3.69 8.00 6.57
N PHE A 51 4.69 7.33 7.13
CA PHE A 51 5.41 6.25 6.46
C PHE A 51 4.50 5.07 6.15
N VAL A 52 3.66 4.64 7.09
CA VAL A 52 2.72 3.53 6.86
C VAL A 52 1.75 3.89 5.72
N TRP A 53 1.20 5.10 5.72
CA TRP A 53 0.33 5.58 4.63
C TRP A 53 1.07 5.66 3.29
N LEU A 54 2.30 6.20 3.28
CA LEU A 54 3.13 6.28 2.09
C LEU A 54 3.38 4.90 1.48
N VAL A 55 3.83 3.93 2.28
CA VAL A 55 4.09 2.57 1.82
C VAL A 55 2.81 1.90 1.34
N SER A 56 1.70 2.08 2.05
CA SER A 56 0.39 1.54 1.65
C SER A 56 -0.04 2.04 0.27
N ILE A 57 0.06 3.35 0.01
CA ILE A 57 -0.30 3.93 -1.28
C ILE A 57 0.68 3.48 -2.37
N ALA A 58 1.99 3.49 -2.09
CA ALA A 58 3.02 3.11 -3.04
C ALA A 58 2.91 1.63 -3.45
N ALA A 59 2.60 0.76 -2.49
CA ALA A 59 2.39 -0.66 -2.75
C ALA A 59 1.16 -0.87 -3.65
N THR A 60 0.02 -0.21 -3.38
CA THR A 60 -1.17 -0.30 -4.23
C THR A 60 -0.90 0.20 -5.65
N LEU A 61 -0.16 1.31 -5.81
CA LEU A 61 0.21 1.82 -7.13
C LEU A 61 1.11 0.85 -7.90
N THR A 62 2.12 0.28 -7.21
CA THR A 62 3.02 -0.73 -7.79
C THR A 62 2.28 -2.01 -8.19
N PHE A 63 1.29 -2.42 -7.39
CA PHE A 63 0.41 -3.55 -7.69
C PHE A 63 -0.46 -3.27 -8.93
N ALA A 64 -0.96 -2.04 -9.09
CA ALA A 64 -1.74 -1.64 -10.26
C ALA A 64 -0.94 -1.71 -11.57
N GLU A 65 0.39 -1.54 -11.51
CA GLU A 65 1.31 -1.67 -12.64
C GLU A 65 1.65 -3.14 -12.97
N GLY A 66 1.03 -4.12 -12.32
CA GLY A 66 1.22 -5.54 -12.64
C GLY A 66 2.62 -6.06 -12.29
N LYS A 67 3.38 -5.34 -11.45
CA LYS A 67 4.76 -5.71 -11.06
C LYS A 67 4.81 -6.85 -10.04
N HIS A 68 4.07 -7.94 -10.26
CA HIS A 68 4.28 -9.23 -9.58
C HIS A 68 5.50 -9.96 -10.17
N LEU A 69 6.60 -9.23 -10.29
CA LEU A 69 7.83 -9.57 -11.01
C LEU A 69 8.35 -10.99 -10.74
N GLY A 70 8.18 -11.51 -9.52
CA GLY A 70 8.67 -12.84 -9.15
C GLY A 70 7.96 -14.00 -9.87
N PHE A 71 6.64 -13.93 -10.05
CA PHE A 71 5.87 -15.03 -10.65
C PHE A 71 5.68 -14.87 -12.16
N ASP A 72 5.73 -13.63 -12.65
CA ASP A 72 5.67 -13.33 -14.08
C ASP A 72 6.89 -13.88 -14.81
N LEU A 73 8.08 -13.85 -14.19
CA LEU A 73 9.29 -14.46 -14.76
C LEU A 73 9.20 -16.00 -14.92
N VAL A 74 8.53 -16.67 -13.99
CA VAL A 74 8.34 -18.14 -14.05
C VAL A 74 7.31 -18.49 -15.11
N THR A 75 6.18 -17.77 -15.15
CA THR A 75 5.13 -17.98 -16.15
C THR A 75 5.58 -17.60 -17.56
N ALA A 76 6.46 -16.62 -17.73
CA ALA A 76 7.04 -16.21 -19.01
C ALA A 76 7.95 -17.28 -19.65
N ARG A 77 8.50 -18.21 -18.86
CA ARG A 77 9.31 -19.34 -19.37
C ARG A 77 8.48 -20.55 -19.80
N LEU A 78 7.17 -20.55 -19.56
CA LEU A 78 6.26 -21.63 -19.89
C LEU A 78 5.36 -21.22 -21.07
N SER A 79 5.14 -22.12 -22.02
CA SER A 79 4.23 -21.90 -23.17
C SER A 79 2.99 -22.79 -23.10
N GLY A 80 1.83 -22.24 -23.48
CA GLY A 80 0.59 -23.01 -23.67
C GLY A 80 -0.25 -23.21 -22.39
N LYS A 81 -0.97 -24.35 -22.33
CA LYS A 81 -1.88 -24.71 -21.23
C LYS A 81 -1.26 -24.65 -19.81
N PRO A 82 -0.02 -25.11 -19.55
CA PRO A 82 0.56 -25.05 -18.21
C PRO A 82 0.84 -23.60 -17.75
N ALA A 83 1.17 -22.70 -18.66
CA ALA A 83 1.36 -21.28 -18.34
C ALA A 83 0.04 -20.61 -17.90
N ALA A 84 -1.09 -20.97 -18.53
CA ALA A 84 -2.40 -20.48 -18.11
C ALA A 84 -2.79 -21.01 -16.72
N ALA A 85 -2.58 -22.30 -16.46
CA ALA A 85 -2.85 -22.90 -15.15
C ALA A 85 -2.03 -22.24 -14.03
N LEU A 86 -0.73 -22.01 -14.27
CA LEU A 86 0.15 -21.37 -13.30
C LEU A 86 -0.26 -19.92 -13.01
N ARG A 87 -0.63 -19.13 -14.04
CA ARG A 87 -1.14 -17.76 -13.86
C ARG A 87 -2.37 -17.71 -12.97
N TRP A 88 -3.34 -18.61 -13.18
CA TRP A 88 -4.52 -18.70 -12.32
C TRP A 88 -4.20 -19.14 -10.89
N LEU A 89 -3.25 -20.07 -10.73
CA LEU A 89 -2.77 -20.48 -9.41
C LEU A 89 -2.12 -19.31 -8.66
N THR A 90 -1.25 -18.54 -9.32
CA THR A 90 -0.62 -17.35 -8.74
C THR A 90 -1.68 -16.35 -8.26
N ARG A 91 -2.68 -16.05 -9.09
CA ARG A 91 -3.76 -15.14 -8.71
C ARG A 91 -4.57 -15.65 -7.53
N ALA A 92 -4.85 -16.96 -7.47
CA ALA A 92 -5.52 -17.56 -6.33
C ALA A 92 -4.70 -17.41 -5.04
N LEU A 93 -3.39 -17.63 -5.11
CA LEU A 93 -2.48 -17.44 -3.96
C LEU A 93 -2.38 -15.98 -3.53
N ILE A 94 -2.30 -15.04 -4.46
CA ILE A 94 -2.34 -13.59 -4.16
C ILE A 94 -3.68 -13.23 -3.50
N GLY A 95 -4.80 -13.73 -4.04
CA GLY A 95 -6.13 -13.52 -3.47
C GLY A 95 -6.24 -14.06 -2.04
N LEU A 96 -5.69 -15.24 -1.77
CA LEU A 96 -5.62 -15.81 -0.43
C LEU A 96 -4.76 -14.96 0.52
N ALA A 97 -3.59 -14.52 0.07
CA ALA A 97 -2.72 -13.64 0.85
C ALA A 97 -3.41 -12.31 1.19
N LEU A 98 -4.11 -11.71 0.22
CA LEU A 98 -4.89 -10.48 0.43
C LEU A 98 -6.06 -10.71 1.39
N TYR A 99 -6.73 -11.85 1.34
CA TYR A 99 -7.77 -12.20 2.30
C TYR A 99 -7.24 -12.23 3.75
N TYR A 100 -6.10 -12.88 3.98
CA TYR A 100 -5.47 -12.90 5.30
C TYR A 100 -4.97 -11.52 5.73
N LEU A 101 -4.43 -10.73 4.79
CA LEU A 101 -3.99 -9.37 5.05
C LEU A 101 -5.16 -8.48 5.47
N ILE A 102 -6.28 -8.52 4.75
CA ILE A 102 -7.47 -7.70 5.03
C ILE A 102 -8.11 -8.12 6.36
N SER A 103 -8.29 -9.42 6.60
CA SER A 103 -8.88 -9.91 7.86
C SER A 103 -8.00 -9.61 9.08
N GLY A 104 -6.68 -9.77 8.95
CA GLY A 104 -5.72 -9.38 9.98
C GLY A 104 -5.71 -7.87 10.22
N ALA A 105 -5.67 -7.07 9.15
CA ALA A 105 -5.68 -5.61 9.25
C ALA A 105 -6.99 -5.09 9.87
N TRP A 106 -8.14 -5.67 9.53
CA TRP A 106 -9.42 -5.32 10.14
C TRP A 106 -9.42 -5.58 11.65
N THR A 107 -8.90 -6.73 12.07
CA THR A 107 -8.75 -7.06 13.49
C THR A 107 -7.84 -6.04 14.20
N GLN A 108 -6.74 -5.64 13.55
CA GLN A 108 -5.84 -4.61 14.09
C GLN A 108 -6.51 -3.23 14.15
N VAL A 109 -7.36 -2.88 13.19
CA VAL A 109 -8.16 -1.63 13.23
C VAL A 109 -9.05 -1.63 14.47
N LEU A 110 -9.80 -2.71 14.70
CA LEU A 110 -10.71 -2.83 15.85
C LEU A 110 -9.97 -2.74 17.19
N VAL A 111 -8.83 -3.44 17.33
CA VAL A 111 -7.98 -3.35 18.52
C VAL A 111 -7.40 -1.94 18.69
N GLY A 112 -6.92 -1.36 17.59
CA GLY A 112 -6.32 -0.03 17.55
C GLY A 112 -7.29 1.11 17.83
N MET A 113 -8.61 0.89 17.76
CA MET A 113 -9.60 1.91 18.15
C MET A 113 -9.62 2.16 19.65
N ASN A 114 -9.22 1.17 20.46
CA ASN A 114 -9.16 1.27 21.92
C ASN A 114 -7.76 1.61 22.44
N SER A 115 -6.78 1.73 21.56
CA SER A 115 -5.37 1.96 21.91
C SER A 115 -4.88 3.27 21.30
N HIS A 116 -4.30 4.15 22.10
CA HIS A 116 -3.86 5.47 21.67
C HIS A 116 -2.32 5.58 21.65
N SER A 117 -1.80 6.48 20.80
CA SER A 117 -0.37 6.77 20.78
C SER A 117 0.07 7.54 22.03
N PRO A 118 1.25 7.26 22.60
CA PRO A 118 1.66 7.84 23.88
C PRO A 118 1.93 9.34 23.83
N VAL A 119 2.32 9.89 22.66
CA VAL A 119 2.68 11.32 22.54
C VAL A 119 1.55 12.14 21.94
N MET A 120 1.02 11.73 20.78
CA MET A 120 -0.04 12.47 20.08
C MET A 120 -1.46 12.07 20.46
N ASN A 121 -1.65 10.97 21.21
CA ASN A 121 -2.95 10.46 21.63
C ASN A 121 -3.93 10.16 20.47
N TYR A 122 -3.42 9.88 19.26
CA TYR A 122 -4.27 9.43 18.15
C TYR A 122 -4.55 7.93 18.27
N PRO A 123 -5.69 7.41 17.77
CA PRO A 123 -5.98 5.99 17.85
C PRO A 123 -5.11 5.20 16.87
N LEU A 124 -4.46 4.14 17.35
CA LEU A 124 -3.55 3.31 16.54
C LEU A 124 -4.24 2.65 15.35
N SER A 125 -5.57 2.61 15.34
CA SER A 125 -6.40 2.22 14.20
C SER A 125 -6.09 3.01 12.93
N LEU A 126 -5.55 4.24 13.01
CA LEU A 126 -5.17 5.02 11.82
C LEU A 126 -4.06 4.35 11.01
N ALA A 127 -3.07 3.74 11.68
CA ALA A 127 -1.99 3.03 11.00
C ALA A 127 -2.47 1.67 10.45
N ALA A 128 -3.24 0.93 11.25
CA ALA A 128 -3.84 -0.32 10.81
C ALA A 128 -4.83 -0.11 9.64
N GLY A 129 -5.53 1.02 9.63
CA GLY A 129 -6.47 1.42 8.59
C GLY A 129 -5.81 1.63 7.23
N ALA A 130 -4.58 2.15 7.20
CA ALA A 130 -3.81 2.28 5.96
C ALA A 130 -3.58 0.91 5.28
N ILE A 131 -3.20 -0.10 6.07
CA ILE A 131 -2.98 -1.47 5.59
C ILE A 131 -4.29 -2.10 5.13
N PHE A 132 -5.38 -1.87 5.86
CA PHE A 132 -6.71 -2.35 5.49
C PHE A 132 -7.17 -1.75 4.14
N VAL A 133 -7.03 -0.43 3.97
CA VAL A 133 -7.36 0.27 2.72
C VAL A 133 -6.50 -0.25 1.57
N MET A 134 -5.19 -0.40 1.77
CA MET A 134 -4.27 -0.98 0.79
C MET A 134 -4.73 -2.37 0.34
N GLY A 135 -5.07 -3.24 1.30
CA GLY A 135 -5.54 -4.60 1.03
C GLY A 135 -6.82 -4.61 0.19
N ILE A 136 -7.81 -3.80 0.54
CA ILE A 136 -9.06 -3.67 -0.23
C ILE A 136 -8.78 -3.18 -1.65
N CYS A 137 -7.98 -2.12 -1.80
CA CYS A 137 -7.65 -1.59 -3.12
C CYS A 137 -6.92 -2.62 -3.99
N MET A 138 -5.95 -3.35 -3.44
CA MET A 138 -5.25 -4.43 -4.15
C MET A 138 -6.18 -5.59 -4.53
N ALA A 139 -7.09 -5.98 -3.63
CA ALA A 139 -8.06 -7.04 -3.92
C ALA A 139 -9.00 -6.64 -5.06
N LEU A 140 -9.47 -5.39 -5.08
CA LEU A 140 -10.27 -4.85 -6.18
C LEU A 140 -9.48 -4.84 -7.50
N LEU A 141 -8.21 -4.40 -7.47
CA LEU A 141 -7.35 -4.41 -8.65
C LEU A 141 -7.12 -5.83 -9.18
N LEU A 142 -6.88 -6.81 -8.30
CA LEU A 142 -6.72 -8.21 -8.67
C LEU A 142 -7.95 -8.75 -9.39
N VAL A 143 -9.16 -8.47 -8.87
CA VAL A 143 -10.42 -8.88 -9.49
C VAL A 143 -10.61 -8.21 -10.84
N LEU A 144 -10.32 -6.90 -10.95
CA LEU A 144 -10.43 -6.17 -12.22
C LEU A 144 -9.47 -6.72 -13.29
N GLN A 145 -8.22 -7.01 -12.91
CA GLN A 145 -7.23 -7.62 -13.81
C GLN A 145 -7.68 -9.04 -14.24
N ALA A 146 -8.22 -9.84 -13.32
CA ALA A 146 -8.73 -11.17 -13.63
C ALA A 146 -9.93 -11.12 -14.60
N VAL A 147 -10.86 -10.19 -14.40
CA VAL A 147 -12.01 -9.99 -15.29
C VAL A 147 -11.57 -9.47 -16.66
N ALA A 148 -10.57 -8.58 -16.72
CA ALA A 148 -10.04 -8.07 -17.99
C ALA A 148 -9.42 -9.19 -18.84
N GLU A 149 -8.65 -10.09 -18.23
CA GLU A 149 -8.07 -11.23 -18.95
C GLU A 149 -9.15 -12.22 -19.43
N LEU A 150 -10.19 -12.48 -18.64
CA LEU A 150 -11.33 -13.31 -19.06
C LEU A 150 -12.10 -12.72 -20.24
N ARG A 151 -12.10 -11.39 -20.38
CA ARG A 151 -12.71 -10.68 -21.51
C ARG A 151 -11.83 -10.65 -22.77
N GLY A 152 -10.65 -11.28 -22.72
CA GLY A 152 -9.71 -11.30 -23.85
C GLY A 152 -9.04 -9.94 -24.11
N ALA A 153 -9.10 -9.00 -23.16
CA ALA A 153 -8.29 -7.79 -23.25
C ALA A 153 -6.84 -8.17 -22.97
N GLU A 154 -5.94 -7.91 -23.92
CA GLU A 154 -4.51 -8.05 -23.68
C GLU A 154 -4.14 -7.17 -22.49
N VAL A 155 -3.78 -7.82 -21.38
CA VAL A 155 -3.22 -7.18 -20.20
C VAL A 155 -1.87 -6.64 -20.64
N GLN A 156 -1.82 -5.35 -20.96
CA GLN A 156 -0.58 -4.69 -21.38
C GLN A 156 0.48 -4.87 -20.28
N PRO A 157 1.70 -5.31 -20.64
CA PRO A 157 2.79 -5.51 -19.71
C PRO A 157 3.33 -4.21 -19.12
#